data_AF-A0A7X5YD18-F1
#
_entry.id   AF-A0A7X5YD18-F1
#
_cell.length_a   1.000
_cell.length_b   1.000
_cell.length_c   1.000
_cell.angle_alpha   90.00
_cell.angle_beta   90.00
_cell.angle_gamma   90.00
#
_symmetry.space_group_name_H-M   'P 1'
#
loop_
_entity.id
_entity.type
_entity.pdbx_description
1 polymer ?
#
loop_
_entity_poly.entity_id
_entity_poly.type
_entity_poly.pdbx_seq_one_letter_code
_entity_poly.pdbx_strand_id
1 'polypeptide(L)'
;MTIFDEYKTYTGEVSISPSLLWEYDLSCFDWWKSRKIVVQRVIERGWLKDFYAAFKLYGGIEGFREIIKEVPSLSPRDMNFVCVVFNLKKEELKCYTRKLLRDRLLNS
;
A
#
# COMPACT_ATOMS: atom_id res chain seq x y z
N MET A 1 -6.06 -10.98 -15.90
CA MET A 1 -7.01 -10.94 -14.78
C MET A 1 -6.22 -10.51 -13.56
N THR A 2 -6.41 -9.29 -13.08
CA THR A 2 -5.79 -8.86 -11.81
C THR A 2 -6.72 -9.25 -10.66
N ILE A 3 -6.17 -9.47 -9.48
CA ILE A 3 -6.93 -9.81 -8.25
C ILE A 3 -7.98 -8.74 -7.88
N PHE A 4 -7.91 -7.56 -8.49
CA PHE A 4 -8.78 -6.41 -8.24
C PHE A 4 -9.70 -6.05 -9.41
N ASP A 5 -9.85 -6.91 -10.42
CA ASP A 5 -10.74 -6.62 -11.56
C ASP A 5 -12.20 -6.35 -11.13
N GLU A 6 -12.64 -7.02 -10.06
CA GLU A 6 -13.98 -6.88 -9.47
C GLU A 6 -14.20 -5.54 -8.75
N TYR A 7 -13.14 -4.77 -8.47
CA TYR A 7 -13.24 -3.45 -7.82
C TYR A 7 -14.18 -2.51 -8.58
N LYS A 8 -14.11 -2.51 -9.92
CA LYS A 8 -14.92 -1.61 -10.76
C LYS A 8 -16.42 -1.88 -10.65
N THR A 9 -16.79 -3.10 -10.31
CA THR A 9 -18.18 -3.54 -10.17
C THR A 9 -18.63 -3.63 -8.72
N TYR A 10 -17.72 -3.43 -7.76
CA TYR A 10 -18.02 -3.51 -6.34
C TYR A 10 -18.78 -2.26 -5.89
N THR A 11 -20.05 -2.45 -5.52
CA THR A 11 -20.95 -1.38 -5.06
C THR A 11 -21.14 -1.35 -3.54
N GLY A 12 -20.54 -2.29 -2.81
CA GLY A 12 -20.67 -2.37 -1.37
C GLY A 12 -20.05 -1.17 -0.65
N GLU A 13 -20.54 -0.88 0.55
CA GLU A 13 -19.85 0.05 1.44
C GLU A 13 -18.54 -0.59 1.90
N VAL A 14 -17.45 0.16 1.77
CA VAL A 14 -16.10 -0.28 2.15
C VAL A 14 -15.48 0.78 3.03
N SER A 15 -14.90 0.32 4.14
CA SER A 15 -14.10 1.09 5.06
C SER A 15 -12.83 0.33 5.38
N ILE A 16 -11.76 1.07 5.64
CA ILE A 16 -10.50 0.46 6.09
C ILE A 16 -10.73 -0.04 7.51
N SER A 17 -10.40 -1.31 7.74
CA SER A 17 -10.56 -1.93 9.05
C SER A 17 -9.75 -1.19 10.11
N PRO A 18 -10.37 -0.73 11.21
CA PRO A 18 -9.67 -0.02 12.28
C PRO A 18 -8.50 -0.81 12.88
N SER A 19 -8.56 -2.15 12.86
CA SER A 19 -7.50 -3.00 13.40
C SER A 19 -6.18 -2.91 12.62
N LEU A 20 -6.19 -2.44 11.38
CA LEU A 20 -4.96 -2.20 10.60
C LEU A 20 -4.12 -1.05 11.15
N LEU A 21 -4.80 -0.12 11.85
CA LEU A 21 -4.28 1.12 12.41
C LEU A 21 -4.59 1.20 13.92
N TRP A 22 -4.57 0.06 14.60
CA TRP A 22 -4.98 -0.08 16.01
C TRP A 22 -4.20 0.86 16.96
N GLU A 23 -3.01 1.32 16.55
CA GLU A 23 -2.19 2.25 17.32
C GLU A 23 -2.59 3.73 17.14
N TYR A 24 -3.52 4.05 16.24
CA TYR A 24 -3.94 5.41 15.92
C TYR A 24 -5.35 5.71 16.44
N ASP A 25 -5.54 6.93 16.95
CA ASP A 25 -6.87 7.47 17.19
C ASP A 25 -7.52 7.88 15.86
N LEU A 26 -8.49 7.08 15.42
CA LEU A 26 -9.17 7.27 14.15
C LEU A 26 -10.19 8.42 14.17
N SER A 27 -10.55 8.97 15.32
CA SER A 27 -11.53 10.07 15.43
C SER A 27 -11.02 11.38 14.82
N CYS A 28 -9.71 11.60 14.86
CA CYS A 28 -9.02 12.79 14.33
C CYS A 28 -7.96 12.44 13.28
N PHE A 29 -8.03 11.23 12.71
CA PHE A 29 -6.99 10.72 11.82
C PHE A 29 -7.05 11.34 10.42
N ASP A 30 -5.96 12.00 10.03
CA ASP A 30 -5.79 12.51 8.67
C ASP A 30 -5.34 11.40 7.72
N TRP A 31 -6.31 10.83 7.02
CA TRP A 31 -6.13 9.75 6.06
C TRP A 31 -5.22 10.10 4.89
N TRP A 32 -5.15 11.38 4.49
CA TRP A 32 -4.33 11.82 3.35
C TRP A 32 -2.88 12.07 3.76
N LYS A 33 -2.68 12.72 4.91
CA LYS A 33 -1.35 12.94 5.50
C LYS A 33 -0.69 11.61 5.87
N SER A 34 -1.49 10.66 6.36
CA SER A 34 -1.02 9.34 6.79
C SER A 34 -1.08 8.27 5.69
N ARG A 35 -1.33 8.64 4.43
CA ARG A 35 -1.55 7.69 3.33
C ARG A 35 -0.50 6.58 3.18
N LYS A 36 0.77 6.89 3.45
CA LYS A 36 1.88 5.92 3.35
C LYS A 36 1.73 4.77 4.34
N ILE A 37 1.38 5.09 5.60
CA ILE A 37 1.18 4.06 6.62
C ILE A 37 -0.10 3.28 6.35
N VAL A 38 -1.17 3.96 5.92
CA VAL A 38 -2.43 3.31 5.57
C VAL A 38 -2.21 2.28 4.45
N VAL A 39 -1.61 2.70 3.34
CA VAL A 39 -1.31 1.82 2.19
C VAL A 39 -0.38 0.69 2.59
N GLN A 40 0.66 0.97 3.39
CA GLN A 40 1.55 -0.06 3.91
C GLN A 40 0.77 -1.12 4.71
N ARG A 41 -0.13 -0.73 5.60
CA ARG A 41 -0.90 -1.66 6.44
C ARG A 41 -1.92 -2.48 5.65
N VAL A 42 -2.54 -1.86 4.64
CA VAL A 42 -3.43 -2.57 3.71
C VAL A 42 -2.65 -3.63 2.93
N ILE A 43 -1.43 -3.32 2.47
CA ILE A 43 -0.57 -4.30 1.78
C ILE A 43 -0.16 -5.44 2.71
N GLU A 44 0.29 -5.12 3.92
CA GLU A 44 0.86 -6.10 4.84
C GLU A 44 -0.20 -7.03 5.46
N ARG A 45 -1.42 -6.53 5.70
CA ARG A 45 -2.43 -7.20 6.56
C ARG A 45 -3.88 -7.04 6.10
N GLY A 46 -4.13 -6.28 5.04
CA GLY A 46 -5.47 -5.94 4.59
C GLY A 46 -6.18 -7.10 3.89
N TRP A 47 -7.51 -7.13 4.04
CA TRP A 47 -8.40 -7.97 3.24
C TRP A 47 -8.78 -7.25 1.95
N LEU A 48 -9.40 -7.97 1.01
CA LEU A 48 -9.84 -7.41 -0.28
C LEU A 48 -10.69 -6.14 -0.12
N LYS A 49 -11.57 -6.10 0.88
CA LYS A 49 -12.38 -4.92 1.21
C LYS A 49 -11.55 -3.70 1.65
N ASP A 50 -10.42 -3.92 2.32
CA ASP A 50 -9.51 -2.85 2.76
C ASP A 50 -8.77 -2.26 1.56
N PHE A 51 -8.39 -3.10 0.59
CA PHE A 51 -7.86 -2.63 -0.69
C PHE A 51 -8.90 -1.78 -1.44
N TYR A 52 -10.15 -2.22 -1.53
CA TYR A 52 -11.20 -1.44 -2.19
C TYR A 52 -11.49 -0.11 -1.48
N ALA A 53 -11.50 -0.11 -0.14
CA ALA A 53 -11.60 1.11 0.65
C ALA A 53 -10.44 2.06 0.35
N ALA A 54 -9.20 1.56 0.31
CA ALA A 54 -8.03 2.36 0.01
C ALA A 54 -8.02 2.87 -1.44
N PHE A 55 -8.46 2.09 -2.42
CA PHE A 55 -8.63 2.56 -3.80
C PHE A 55 -9.64 3.69 -3.86
N LYS A 56 -10.80 3.55 -3.22
CA LYS A 56 -11.82 4.60 -3.17
C LYS A 56 -11.28 5.88 -2.50
N LEU A 57 -10.50 5.72 -1.42
CA LEU A 57 -9.94 6.83 -0.65
C LEU A 57 -8.83 7.60 -1.39
N TYR A 58 -8.04 6.90 -2.21
CA TYR A 58 -6.83 7.46 -2.82
C TYR A 58 -6.92 7.65 -4.34
N GLY A 59 -8.12 7.84 -4.89
CA GLY A 59 -8.26 8.17 -6.33
C GLY A 59 -8.13 6.96 -7.25
N GLY A 60 -8.62 5.81 -6.82
CA GLY A 60 -8.64 4.56 -7.56
C GLY A 60 -7.35 3.75 -7.43
N ILE A 61 -7.24 2.72 -8.27
CA ILE A 61 -6.08 1.83 -8.31
C ILE A 61 -4.80 2.59 -8.64
N GLU A 62 -4.85 3.55 -9.58
CA GLU A 62 -3.67 4.33 -9.97
C GLU A 62 -3.17 5.23 -8.84
N GLY A 63 -4.06 5.94 -8.14
CA GLY A 63 -3.62 6.78 -7.02
C GLY A 63 -3.09 5.95 -5.84
N PHE A 64 -3.67 4.77 -5.58
CA PHE A 64 -3.08 3.80 -4.65
C PHE A 64 -1.68 3.36 -5.10
N ARG A 65 -1.54 2.99 -6.38
CA ARG A 65 -0.28 2.55 -7.00
C ARG A 65 0.82 3.60 -6.89
N GLU A 66 0.52 4.88 -7.06
CA GLU A 66 1.49 5.96 -6.84
C GLU A 66 1.94 6.05 -5.38
N ILE A 67 1.04 5.83 -4.41
CA ILE A 67 1.41 5.83 -2.99
C ILE A 67 2.31 4.65 -2.63
N ILE A 68 2.10 3.46 -3.24
CA ILE A 68 2.97 2.28 -3.05
C ILE A 68 4.45 2.66 -3.26
N LYS A 69 4.74 3.41 -4.32
CA LYS A 69 6.11 3.84 -4.66
C LYS A 69 6.76 4.65 -3.55
N GLU A 70 5.98 5.36 -2.74
CA GLU A 70 6.46 6.21 -1.65
C GLU A 70 6.57 5.51 -0.28
N VAL A 71 6.06 4.29 -0.15
CA VAL A 71 6.03 3.53 1.12
C VAL A 71 7.46 3.35 1.66
N PRO A 72 7.70 3.63 2.95
CA PRO A 72 9.05 3.64 3.52
C PRO A 72 9.68 2.25 3.61
N SER A 73 8.89 1.21 3.84
CA SER A 73 9.34 -0.16 4.06
C SER A 73 8.29 -1.18 3.64
N LEU A 74 8.72 -2.26 3.01
CA LEU A 74 7.91 -3.45 2.73
C LEU A 74 8.80 -4.69 2.89
N SER A 75 8.20 -5.82 3.28
CA SER A 75 8.93 -7.09 3.28
C SER A 75 9.28 -7.53 1.85
N PRO A 76 10.28 -8.41 1.63
CA PRO A 76 10.56 -8.95 0.29
C PRO A 76 9.34 -9.62 -0.37
N ARG A 77 8.50 -10.28 0.43
CA ARG A 77 7.25 -10.90 -0.03
C ARG A 77 6.27 -9.85 -0.52
N ASP A 78 6.06 -8.80 0.27
CA ASP A 78 5.09 -7.74 -0.04
C ASP A 78 5.55 -6.89 -1.23
N MET A 79 6.85 -6.61 -1.34
CA MET A 79 7.44 -5.98 -2.53
C MET A 79 7.16 -6.81 -3.79
N ASN A 80 7.34 -8.12 -3.73
CA ASN A 80 7.05 -8.99 -4.87
C ASN A 80 5.56 -8.98 -5.21
N PHE A 81 4.70 -9.05 -4.20
CA PHE A 81 3.25 -8.96 -4.38
C PHE A 81 2.86 -7.66 -5.09
N VAL A 82 3.32 -6.49 -4.62
CA VAL A 82 2.93 -5.23 -5.25
C VAL A 82 3.52 -5.06 -6.65
N CYS A 83 4.74 -5.56 -6.89
CA CYS A 83 5.34 -5.56 -8.22
C CYS A 83 4.50 -6.34 -9.24
N VAL A 84 4.07 -7.55 -8.86
CA VAL A 84 3.26 -8.41 -9.73
C VAL A 84 1.86 -7.86 -9.93
N VAL A 85 1.19 -7.46 -8.84
CA VAL A 85 -0.24 -7.10 -8.88
C VAL A 85 -0.46 -5.72 -9.47
N PHE A 86 0.41 -4.75 -9.17
CA PHE A 86 0.28 -3.37 -9.66
C PHE A 86 1.22 -3.06 -10.84
N ASN A 87 1.84 -4.09 -11.42
CA ASN A 87 2.77 -3.98 -12.54
C ASN A 87 3.83 -2.88 -12.30
N LEU A 88 4.52 -2.99 -11.16
CA LEU A 88 5.59 -2.10 -10.73
C LEU A 88 6.94 -2.82 -10.80
N LYS A 89 7.98 -2.11 -11.17
CA LYS A 89 9.37 -2.58 -11.04
C LYS A 89 9.88 -2.29 -9.63
N LYS A 90 10.82 -3.11 -9.13
CA LYS A 90 11.39 -2.92 -7.79
C LYS A 90 12.09 -1.58 -7.66
N GLU A 91 12.70 -1.11 -8.74
CA GLU A 91 13.41 0.17 -8.82
C GLU A 91 12.48 1.38 -8.65
N GLU A 92 11.18 1.21 -8.89
CA GLU A 92 10.17 2.25 -8.65
C GLU A 92 9.80 2.36 -7.17
N LEU A 93 10.16 1.38 -6.34
CA LEU A 93 9.84 1.35 -4.92
C LEU A 93 10.93 2.06 -4.10
N LYS A 94 10.54 3.12 -3.38
CA LYS A 94 11.45 3.86 -2.49
C LYS A 94 12.05 2.99 -1.39
N CYS A 95 11.30 2.03 -0.86
CA CYS A 95 11.79 1.09 0.14
C CYS A 95 12.92 0.19 -0.40
N TYR A 96 12.81 -0.26 -1.65
CA TYR A 96 13.82 -1.11 -2.30
C TYR A 96 15.11 -0.35 -2.56
N THR A 97 15.03 0.83 -3.20
CA THR A 97 16.20 1.65 -3.51
C THR A 97 16.96 2.09 -2.26
N ARG A 98 16.23 2.45 -1.19
CA ARG A 98 16.84 2.75 0.13
C ARG A 98 17.56 1.55 0.74
N LYS A 99 16.96 0.36 0.68
CA LYS A 99 17.59 -0.87 1.17
C LYS A 99 18.89 -1.14 0.42
N LEU A 100 18.86 -1.08 -0.92
CA LEU A 100 20.03 -1.30 -1.77
C LEU A 100 21.18 -0.32 -1.46
N LEU A 101 20.86 0.96 -1.27
CA LEU A 101 21.85 1.97 -0.89
C LEU A 101 22.46 1.69 0.49
N ARG A 102 21.62 1.31 1.46
CA ARG A 102 22.08 0.94 2.80
C ARG A 102 23.02 -0.26 2.76
N ASP A 103 22.66 -1.30 2.02
CA ASP A 103 23.47 -2.52 1.90
C ASP A 103 24.83 -2.22 1.24
N ARG A 104 24.88 -1.33 0.24
CA ARG A 104 26.15 -0.88 -0.35
C ARG A 104 27.06 -0.15 0.64
N LEU A 105 26.50 0.74 1.45
CA LEU A 105 27.26 1.50 2.46
C LEU A 105 27.79 0.61 3.61
N LEU A 106 27.08 -0.48 3.92
CA LEU A 106 27.51 -1.42 4.97
C LEU A 106 28.59 -2.40 4.47
N ASN A 107 28.70 -2.58 3.15
CA ASN A 107 29.66 -3.49 2.52
C ASN A 107 30.90 -2.76 1.95
N SER A 108 30.99 -1.44 2.11
CA SER A 108 32.15 -0.60 1.76
C SER A 108 33.06 -0.39 2.96
#